data_AF-A0A3A9IYD8-F1
#
_entry.id   AF-A0A3A9IYD8-F1
#
_cell.length_a   1.000
_cell.length_b   1.000
_cell.length_c   1.000
_cell.angle_alpha   90.00
_cell.angle_beta   90.00
_cell.angle_gamma   90.00
#
_symmetry.space_group_name_H-M   'P 1'
#
loop_
_entity.id
_entity.type
_entity.pdbx_description
1 polymer ?
#
loop_
_entity_poly.entity_id
_entity_poly.type
_entity_poly.pdbx_seq_one_letter_code
_entity_poly.pdbx_strand_id
1 'polypeptide(L)'
;MELFLSEALESINFDITKYPTLTSVVTRFDGTWVDDIEGLEQTLKEAKEAKELNGQACWAFDQMVLTFKEQIDLAKVVRQTINLLKQTNLFKLENGIPVEKEANVVNISHVSNSNIAVQSNNVAQQINENSAIFDEIIKAIKFSDIEDKDPLVTATEEMREAAKSGSMLKSYQKFIGLAADHLTVLGPFLGALSALL
;
A
#
# COMPACT_ATOMS: atom_id res chain seq x y z
N MET A 1 -29.30 -10.61 -26.04
CA MET A 1 -28.21 -9.78 -25.48
C MET A 1 -27.26 -10.62 -24.63
N GLU A 2 -27.78 -11.44 -23.70
CA GLU A 2 -27.02 -12.48 -22.98
C GLU A 2 -26.17 -13.40 -23.86
N LEU A 3 -26.74 -13.88 -24.98
CA LEU A 3 -26.06 -14.78 -25.93
C LEU A 3 -24.72 -14.23 -26.45
N PHE A 4 -24.56 -12.90 -26.57
CA PHE A 4 -23.31 -12.31 -27.07
C PHE A 4 -22.26 -12.12 -25.97
N LEU A 5 -22.66 -11.96 -24.70
CA LEU A 5 -21.70 -11.87 -23.59
C LEU A 5 -21.18 -13.25 -23.21
N SER A 6 -22.07 -14.25 -23.13
CA SER A 6 -21.69 -15.58 -22.66
C SER A 6 -20.66 -16.20 -23.59
N GLU A 7 -20.86 -16.09 -24.91
CA GLU A 7 -19.92 -16.58 -25.91
C GLU A 7 -18.58 -15.84 -25.83
N ALA A 8 -18.60 -14.51 -25.64
CA ALA A 8 -17.38 -13.74 -25.47
C ALA A 8 -16.60 -14.15 -24.21
N LEU A 9 -17.30 -14.33 -23.08
CA LEU A 9 -16.72 -14.77 -21.81
C LEU A 9 -16.18 -16.20 -21.88
N GLU A 10 -16.90 -17.11 -22.53
CA GLU A 10 -16.46 -18.48 -22.75
C GLU A 10 -15.22 -18.53 -23.65
N SER A 11 -15.21 -17.73 -24.71
CA SER A 11 -14.08 -17.67 -25.66
C SER A 11 -12.77 -17.24 -25.00
N ILE A 12 -12.82 -16.42 -23.94
CA ILE A 12 -11.62 -16.03 -23.18
C ILE A 12 -10.92 -17.25 -22.57
N ASN A 13 -11.67 -18.29 -22.16
CA ASN A 13 -11.09 -19.45 -21.49
C ASN A 13 -10.43 -20.47 -22.44
N PHE A 14 -10.80 -20.48 -23.72
CA PHE A 14 -10.39 -21.53 -24.65
C PHE A 14 -9.67 -21.01 -25.90
N ASP A 15 -9.94 -19.77 -26.34
CA ASP A 15 -9.32 -19.18 -27.52
C ASP A 15 -8.10 -18.34 -27.16
N ILE A 16 -7.01 -19.05 -26.87
CA ILE A 16 -5.69 -18.45 -26.55
C ILE A 16 -5.15 -17.64 -27.74
N THR A 17 -5.57 -17.95 -28.98
CA THR A 17 -5.10 -17.20 -30.17
C THR A 17 -5.69 -15.80 -30.23
N LYS A 18 -6.92 -15.64 -29.75
CA LYS A 18 -7.63 -14.37 -29.71
C LYS A 18 -7.38 -13.59 -28.42
N TYR A 19 -7.15 -14.30 -27.32
CA TYR A 19 -6.93 -13.69 -25.99
C TYR A 19 -5.58 -14.10 -25.36
N PRO A 20 -4.44 -13.84 -26.02
CA PRO A 20 -3.12 -14.26 -25.51
C PRO A 20 -2.63 -13.44 -24.31
N THR A 21 -3.21 -12.27 -24.05
CA THR A 21 -2.75 -11.30 -23.04
C THR A 21 -3.91 -10.74 -22.23
N LEU A 22 -3.64 -10.24 -21.02
CA LEU A 22 -4.67 -9.56 -20.24
C LEU A 22 -5.21 -8.32 -20.96
N THR A 23 -4.35 -7.66 -21.72
CA THR A 23 -4.69 -6.53 -22.60
C THR A 23 -5.72 -6.93 -23.66
N SER A 24 -5.54 -8.06 -24.34
CA SER A 24 -6.51 -8.56 -25.33
C SER A 24 -7.86 -8.93 -24.72
N VAL A 25 -7.87 -9.43 -23.48
CA VAL A 25 -9.11 -9.71 -22.74
C VAL A 25 -9.85 -8.42 -22.40
N VAL A 26 -9.12 -7.43 -21.89
CA VAL A 26 -9.70 -6.14 -21.48
C VAL A 26 -10.23 -5.37 -22.69
N THR A 27 -9.42 -5.24 -23.73
CA THR A 27 -9.77 -4.45 -24.94
C THR A 27 -10.90 -5.06 -25.75
N ARG A 28 -11.19 -6.36 -25.57
CA ARG A 28 -12.33 -7.03 -26.21
C ARG A 28 -13.66 -6.36 -25.89
N PHE A 29 -13.78 -5.77 -24.70
CA PHE A 29 -15.01 -5.14 -24.22
C PHE A 29 -15.08 -3.65 -24.58
N ASP A 30 -14.01 -3.07 -25.11
CA ASP A 30 -14.00 -1.65 -25.48
C ASP A 30 -14.99 -1.38 -26.63
N GLY A 31 -15.80 -0.33 -26.48
CA GLY A 31 -16.83 0.05 -27.45
C GLY A 31 -18.02 -0.91 -27.51
N THR A 32 -18.11 -1.85 -26.56
CA THR A 32 -19.30 -2.69 -26.40
C THR A 32 -20.32 -2.01 -25.47
N TRP A 33 -21.49 -2.60 -25.34
CA TRP A 33 -22.54 -2.16 -24.41
C TRP A 33 -22.12 -2.22 -22.92
N VAL A 34 -21.04 -2.93 -22.60
CA VAL A 34 -20.43 -2.88 -21.24
C VAL A 34 -19.85 -1.48 -20.96
N ASP A 35 -19.42 -0.76 -22.00
CA ASP A 35 -18.96 0.63 -21.85
C ASP A 35 -20.14 1.61 -21.83
N ASP A 36 -21.20 1.35 -22.62
CA ASP A 36 -22.39 2.22 -22.75
C ASP A 36 -23.53 1.82 -21.81
N ILE A 37 -23.26 1.72 -20.51
CA ILE A 37 -24.29 1.40 -19.50
C ILE A 37 -25.36 2.51 -19.43
N GLU A 38 -24.94 3.75 -19.64
CA GLU A 38 -25.81 4.93 -19.59
C GLU A 38 -26.85 4.90 -20.72
N GLY A 39 -26.44 4.54 -21.95
CA GLY A 39 -27.35 4.33 -23.07
C GLY A 39 -28.36 3.20 -22.83
N LEU A 40 -27.95 2.12 -22.15
CA LEU A 40 -28.86 1.02 -21.78
C LEU A 40 -29.91 1.46 -20.74
N GLU A 41 -29.49 2.22 -19.73
CA GLU A 41 -30.41 2.76 -18.72
C GLU A 41 -31.40 3.76 -19.32
N GLN A 42 -30.92 4.61 -20.24
CA GLN A 42 -31.77 5.55 -20.97
C GLN A 42 -32.78 4.82 -21.86
N THR A 43 -32.36 3.77 -22.56
CA THR A 43 -33.26 2.92 -23.36
C THR A 43 -34.37 2.32 -22.49
N LEU A 44 -34.02 1.83 -21.28
CA LEU A 44 -35.00 1.28 -20.35
C LEU A 44 -36.01 2.34 -19.87
N LYS A 45 -35.54 3.58 -19.66
CA LYS A 45 -36.40 4.71 -19.28
C LYS A 45 -37.37 5.07 -20.39
N GLU A 46 -36.88 5.25 -21.62
CA GLU A 46 -37.71 5.57 -22.79
C GLU A 46 -38.76 4.48 -23.07
N ALA A 47 -38.38 3.21 -22.92
CA ALA A 47 -39.30 2.11 -23.10
C ALA A 47 -40.46 2.14 -22.07
N LYS A 48 -40.18 2.49 -20.82
CA LYS A 48 -41.21 2.65 -19.78
C LYS A 48 -42.12 3.84 -20.06
N GLU A 49 -41.56 4.98 -20.43
CA GLU A 49 -42.33 6.18 -20.81
C GLU A 49 -43.25 5.90 -22.00
N ALA A 50 -42.76 5.19 -23.02
CA ALA A 50 -43.57 4.78 -24.16
C ALA A 50 -44.72 3.83 -23.76
N LYS A 51 -44.50 2.93 -22.79
CA LYS A 51 -45.55 2.05 -22.26
C LYS A 51 -46.63 2.86 -21.54
N GLU A 52 -46.24 3.82 -20.71
CA GLU A 52 -47.15 4.70 -19.96
C GLU A 52 -48.00 5.56 -20.90
N LEU A 53 -47.38 6.17 -21.91
CA LEU A 53 -48.06 6.99 -22.91
C LEU A 53 -49.12 6.21 -23.71
N ASN A 54 -48.87 4.93 -23.99
CA ASN A 54 -49.80 4.09 -24.73
C ASN A 54 -50.89 3.48 -23.83
N GLY A 55 -50.83 3.66 -22.50
CA GLY A 55 -51.83 3.15 -21.55
C GLY A 55 -51.98 1.62 -21.55
N GLN A 56 -50.95 0.89 -22.02
CA GLN A 56 -51.01 -0.57 -22.19
C GLN A 56 -50.43 -1.30 -20.97
N ALA A 57 -51.27 -2.08 -20.28
CA ALA A 57 -50.82 -3.00 -19.25
C ALA A 57 -50.41 -4.35 -19.88
N CYS A 58 -49.18 -4.43 -20.38
CA CYS A 58 -48.62 -5.67 -20.93
C CYS A 58 -47.66 -6.33 -19.93
N TRP A 59 -48.06 -7.48 -19.36
CA TRP A 59 -47.23 -8.24 -18.42
C TRP A 59 -45.90 -8.70 -19.04
N ALA A 60 -45.92 -9.12 -20.30
CA ALA A 60 -44.71 -9.59 -21.00
C ALA A 60 -43.67 -8.46 -21.09
N PHE A 61 -44.11 -7.23 -21.36
CA PHE A 61 -43.22 -6.07 -21.36
C PHE A 61 -42.61 -5.82 -19.98
N ASP A 62 -43.39 -5.95 -18.90
CA ASP A 62 -42.87 -5.78 -17.53
C ASP A 62 -41.80 -6.83 -17.20
N GLN A 63 -41.96 -8.07 -17.63
CA GLN A 63 -40.93 -9.09 -17.48
C GLN A 63 -39.68 -8.76 -18.29
N MET A 64 -39.84 -8.28 -19.53
CA MET A 64 -38.69 -7.84 -20.35
C MET A 64 -37.92 -6.70 -19.68
N VAL A 65 -38.62 -5.73 -19.08
CA VAL A 65 -38.02 -4.64 -18.31
C VAL A 65 -37.23 -5.16 -17.10
N LEU A 66 -37.78 -6.14 -16.37
CA LEU A 66 -37.11 -6.75 -15.22
C LEU A 66 -35.83 -7.47 -15.64
N THR A 67 -35.92 -8.37 -16.63
CA THR A 67 -34.75 -9.11 -17.14
C THR A 67 -33.71 -8.16 -17.73
N PHE A 68 -34.12 -7.13 -18.46
CA PHE A 68 -33.18 -6.15 -19.02
C PHE A 68 -32.44 -5.37 -17.93
N LYS A 69 -33.12 -5.05 -16.82
CA LYS A 69 -32.48 -4.43 -15.66
C LYS A 69 -31.45 -5.34 -15.02
N GLU A 70 -31.76 -6.63 -14.84
CA GLU A 70 -30.80 -7.62 -14.32
C GLU A 70 -29.57 -7.74 -15.23
N GLN A 71 -29.76 -7.69 -16.55
CA GLN A 71 -28.67 -7.69 -17.53
C GLN A 71 -27.79 -6.43 -17.42
N ILE A 72 -28.38 -5.25 -17.21
CA ILE A 72 -27.63 -4.01 -16.94
C ILE A 72 -26.80 -4.15 -15.67
N ASP A 73 -27.38 -4.70 -14.60
CA ASP A 73 -26.67 -4.88 -13.34
C ASP A 73 -25.50 -5.87 -13.48
N LEU A 74 -25.67 -6.95 -14.25
CA LEU A 74 -24.57 -7.85 -14.62
C LEU A 74 -23.48 -7.12 -15.42
N ALA A 75 -23.85 -6.27 -16.38
CA ALA A 75 -22.91 -5.46 -17.16
C ALA A 75 -22.04 -4.56 -16.27
N LYS A 76 -22.65 -3.95 -15.23
CA LYS A 76 -21.92 -3.12 -14.25
C LYS A 76 -20.86 -3.91 -13.52
N VAL A 77 -21.18 -5.13 -13.09
CA VAL A 77 -20.22 -6.03 -12.42
C VAL A 77 -19.07 -6.41 -13.35
N VAL A 78 -19.36 -6.70 -14.62
CA VAL A 78 -18.33 -6.99 -15.63
C VAL A 78 -17.42 -5.77 -15.82
N ARG A 79 -17.99 -4.56 -15.97
CA ARG A 79 -17.21 -3.31 -16.08
C ARG A 79 -16.31 -3.08 -14.87
N GLN A 80 -16.82 -3.30 -13.66
CA GLN A 80 -16.02 -3.20 -12.43
C GLN A 80 -14.86 -4.20 -12.44
N THR A 81 -15.11 -5.43 -12.87
CA THR A 81 -14.08 -6.48 -12.98
C THR A 81 -13.01 -6.10 -14.01
N ILE A 82 -13.40 -5.59 -15.18
CA ILE A 82 -12.48 -5.10 -16.20
C ILE A 82 -11.62 -3.95 -15.65
N ASN A 83 -12.21 -3.01 -14.92
CA ASN A 83 -11.48 -1.92 -14.29
C ASN A 83 -10.48 -2.40 -13.24
N LEU A 84 -10.83 -3.43 -12.46
CA LEU A 84 -9.91 -4.07 -11.53
C LEU A 84 -8.75 -4.74 -12.29
N LEU A 85 -9.03 -5.44 -13.39
CA LEU A 85 -8.00 -6.04 -14.22
C LEU A 85 -7.03 -5.00 -14.80
N LYS A 86 -7.55 -3.83 -15.25
CA LYS A 86 -6.74 -2.68 -15.69
C LYS A 86 -5.79 -2.15 -14.61
N GLN A 87 -6.11 -2.33 -13.33
CA GLN A 87 -5.26 -1.89 -12.20
C GLN A 87 -4.15 -2.89 -11.85
N THR A 88 -4.24 -4.13 -12.32
CA THR A 88 -3.25 -5.17 -12.00
C THR A 88 -1.86 -4.84 -12.58
N ASN A 89 -0.83 -5.33 -11.90
CA ASN A 89 0.55 -5.17 -12.36
C ASN A 89 0.79 -5.85 -13.71
N LEU A 90 0.14 -6.99 -13.99
CA LEU A 90 0.26 -7.67 -15.28
C LEU A 90 -0.23 -6.79 -16.42
N PHE A 91 -1.43 -6.21 -16.31
CA PHE A 91 -1.98 -5.32 -17.33
C PHE A 91 -1.07 -4.10 -17.54
N LYS A 92 -0.59 -3.50 -16.45
CA LYS A 92 0.33 -2.36 -16.51
C LYS A 92 1.64 -2.73 -17.22
N LEU A 93 2.23 -3.88 -16.91
CA LEU A 93 3.45 -4.38 -17.56
C LEU A 93 3.25 -4.60 -19.06
N GLU A 94 2.16 -5.24 -19.46
CA GLU A 94 1.85 -5.48 -20.88
C GLU A 94 1.70 -4.17 -21.68
N ASN A 95 1.21 -3.10 -21.04
CA ASN A 95 0.97 -1.80 -21.68
C ASN A 95 2.08 -0.77 -21.43
N GLY A 96 3.22 -1.16 -20.83
CA GLY A 96 4.33 -0.24 -20.54
C GLY A 96 4.01 0.84 -19.49
N ILE A 97 2.97 0.64 -18.68
CA ILE A 97 2.59 1.53 -17.59
C ILE A 97 3.52 1.27 -16.39
N PRO A 98 4.06 2.30 -15.73
CA PRO A 98 4.88 2.12 -14.53
C PRO A 98 4.15 1.31 -13.46
N VAL A 99 4.84 0.27 -12.96
CA VAL A 99 4.36 -0.55 -11.85
C VAL A 99 5.10 -0.16 -10.59
N GLU A 100 4.35 0.26 -9.58
CA GLU A 100 4.87 0.36 -8.22
C GLU A 100 5.17 -1.05 -7.73
N LYS A 101 6.47 -1.39 -7.72
CA LYS A 101 6.92 -2.61 -7.05
C LYS A 101 6.80 -2.36 -5.56
N GLU A 102 6.01 -3.18 -4.87
CA GLU A 102 6.06 -3.20 -3.40
C GLU A 102 7.50 -3.52 -2.98
N ALA A 103 8.21 -2.49 -2.51
CA ALA A 103 9.51 -2.69 -1.93
C ALA A 103 9.26 -3.39 -0.59
N ASN A 104 9.60 -4.68 -0.52
CA ASN A 104 9.75 -5.35 0.76
C ASN A 104 10.95 -4.73 1.46
N VAL A 105 10.72 -3.65 2.20
CA VAL A 105 11.73 -3.01 3.02
C VAL A 105 11.94 -3.89 4.25
N VAL A 106 13.05 -4.63 4.27
CA VAL A 106 13.48 -5.35 5.47
C VAL A 106 14.32 -4.39 6.31
N ASN A 107 13.72 -3.87 7.38
CA ASN A 107 14.46 -3.08 8.37
C ASN A 107 15.14 -4.02 9.35
N ILE A 108 16.49 -4.06 9.34
CA ILE A 108 17.29 -4.79 10.32
C ILE A 108 18.03 -3.76 11.18
N SER A 109 17.67 -3.67 12.46
CA SER A 109 18.35 -2.82 13.45
C SER A 109 19.30 -3.66 14.33
N HIS A 110 20.33 -3.03 14.90
CA HIS A 110 21.27 -3.62 15.87
C HIS A 110 22.16 -4.78 15.39
N VAL A 111 22.63 -4.75 14.14
CA VAL A 111 23.61 -5.74 13.63
C VAL A 111 25.02 -5.16 13.59
N SER A 112 25.90 -5.68 14.43
CA SER A 112 27.36 -5.46 14.37
C SER A 112 28.04 -6.65 13.70
N ASN A 113 28.88 -6.40 12.68
CA ASN A 113 29.67 -7.43 11.97
C ASN A 113 28.89 -8.46 11.11
N SER A 114 27.73 -8.09 10.57
CA SER A 114 26.94 -8.98 9.69
C SER A 114 27.32 -8.85 8.21
N ASN A 115 27.65 -9.97 7.57
CA ASN A 115 27.76 -10.05 6.11
C ASN A 115 26.39 -10.46 5.54
N ILE A 116 25.61 -9.49 5.06
CA ILE A 116 24.27 -9.73 4.53
C ILE A 116 24.39 -9.97 3.02
N ALA A 117 24.36 -11.23 2.60
CA ALA A 117 24.24 -11.60 1.20
C ALA A 117 22.76 -11.75 0.84
N VAL A 118 22.17 -10.71 0.24
CA VAL A 118 20.79 -10.77 -0.25
C VAL A 118 20.81 -11.20 -1.71
N GLN A 119 20.38 -12.44 -1.99
CA GLN A 119 20.17 -12.91 -3.36
C GLN A 119 18.74 -12.55 -3.83
N SER A 120 18.38 -11.26 -3.76
CA SER A 120 17.06 -10.77 -4.16
C SER A 120 17.18 -9.53 -5.02
N ASN A 121 16.40 -9.51 -6.10
CA ASN A 121 16.28 -8.34 -6.97
C ASN A 121 15.47 -7.26 -6.24
N ASN A 122 15.97 -6.02 -6.22
CA ASN A 122 15.21 -4.81 -5.88
C ASN A 122 14.90 -4.56 -4.39
N VAL A 123 15.82 -4.92 -3.47
CA VAL A 123 15.74 -4.55 -2.04
C VAL A 123 16.49 -3.24 -1.79
N ALA A 124 15.85 -2.27 -1.12
CA ALA A 124 16.51 -1.09 -0.60
C ALA A 124 16.98 -1.37 0.83
N GLN A 125 18.30 -1.30 1.07
CA GLN A 125 18.86 -1.43 2.41
C GLN A 125 19.14 -0.03 2.96
N GLN A 126 18.52 0.29 4.10
CA GLN A 126 18.79 1.52 4.82
C GLN A 126 19.42 1.16 6.17
N ILE A 127 20.72 1.41 6.30
CA ILE A 127 21.44 1.27 7.58
C ILE A 127 21.30 2.61 8.30
N ASN A 128 20.41 2.67 9.29
CA ASN A 128 20.33 3.82 10.19
C ASN A 128 21.35 3.62 11.32
N GLU A 129 22.53 4.21 11.19
CA GLU A 129 23.47 4.31 12.30
C GLU A 129 22.93 5.32 13.33
N ASN A 130 22.40 4.82 14.44
CA ASN A 130 21.88 5.63 15.56
C ASN A 130 23.00 6.33 16.37
N SER A 131 24.17 6.66 15.78
CA SER A 131 25.25 7.33 16.50
C SER A 131 24.94 8.81 16.79
N ALA A 132 24.09 9.45 15.98
CA ALA A 132 23.80 10.87 16.06
C ALA A 132 23.14 11.29 17.39
N ILE A 133 22.33 10.41 17.99
CA ILE A 133 21.64 10.70 19.26
C ILE A 133 22.62 10.91 20.42
N PHE A 134 23.71 10.15 20.46
CA PHE A 134 24.73 10.30 21.50
C PHE A 134 25.50 11.61 21.34
N ASP A 135 25.70 12.09 20.10
CA ASP A 135 26.34 13.38 19.85
C ASP A 135 25.43 14.55 20.25
N GLU A 136 24.12 14.42 20.06
CA GLU A 136 23.14 15.41 20.51
C GLU A 136 23.06 15.49 22.04
N ILE A 137 23.10 14.34 22.73
CA ILE A 137 23.14 14.30 24.20
C ILE A 137 24.42 14.97 24.72
N ILE A 138 25.59 14.64 24.16
CA ILE A 138 26.86 15.28 24.57
C ILE A 138 26.81 16.79 24.33
N LYS A 139 26.24 17.24 23.21
CA LYS A 139 26.05 18.68 22.94
C LYS A 139 25.12 19.31 23.97
N ALA A 140 23.98 18.70 24.27
CA ALA A 140 23.03 19.20 25.26
C ALA A 140 23.66 19.34 26.65
N ILE A 141 24.50 18.38 27.07
CA ILE A 141 25.25 18.45 28.33
C ILE A 141 26.29 19.56 28.29
N LYS A 142 27.02 19.72 27.17
CA LYS A 142 28.06 20.76 27.06
C LYS A 142 27.50 22.17 27.06
N PHE A 143 26.34 22.39 26.44
CA PHE A 143 25.69 23.71 26.33
C PHE A 143 24.73 24.05 27.47
N SER A 144 24.50 23.15 28.42
CA SER A 144 23.67 23.42 29.60
C SER A 144 24.46 24.09 30.73
N ASP A 145 23.75 24.56 31.75
CA ASP A 145 24.34 25.12 32.97
C ASP A 145 24.57 24.06 34.07
N ILE A 146 24.73 22.79 33.70
CA ILE A 146 25.01 21.72 34.64
C ILE A 146 26.40 21.91 35.28
N GLU A 147 26.45 21.88 36.61
CA GLU A 147 27.70 21.79 37.37
C GLU A 147 28.28 20.37 37.24
N ASP A 148 29.59 20.26 37.00
CA ASP A 148 30.31 19.01 36.78
C ASP A 148 29.74 18.11 35.64
N LYS A 149 30.07 18.47 34.40
CA LYS A 149 29.57 17.82 33.17
C LYS A 149 30.30 16.52 32.82
N ASP A 150 31.50 16.33 33.34
CA ASP A 150 32.40 15.24 32.93
C ASP A 150 31.84 13.83 33.25
N PRO A 151 31.18 13.59 34.40
CA PRO A 151 30.54 12.30 34.68
C PRO A 151 29.42 11.94 33.70
N LEU A 152 28.61 12.92 33.28
CA LEU A 152 27.51 12.72 32.33
C LEU A 152 28.02 12.48 30.91
N VAL A 153 29.04 13.23 30.49
CA VAL A 153 29.68 13.01 29.17
C VAL A 153 30.32 11.62 29.13
N THR A 154 31.03 11.23 30.20
CA THR A 154 31.65 9.90 30.32
C THR A 154 30.60 8.78 30.27
N ALA A 155 29.51 8.92 31.02
CA ALA A 155 28.42 7.94 31.01
C ALA A 155 27.74 7.84 29.63
N THR A 156 27.61 8.96 28.91
CA THR A 156 27.05 8.97 27.53
C THR A 156 27.98 8.25 26.55
N GLU A 157 29.30 8.40 26.71
CA GLU A 157 30.27 7.70 25.86
C GLU A 157 30.36 6.20 26.19
N GLU A 158 30.29 5.83 27.47
CA GLU A 158 30.16 4.43 27.90
C GLU A 158 28.88 3.77 27.35
N MET A 159 27.77 4.51 27.27
CA MET A 159 26.54 4.04 26.62
C MET A 159 26.70 3.88 25.11
N ARG A 160 27.39 4.81 24.44
CA ARG A 160 27.69 4.75 23.00
C ARG A 160 28.50 3.49 22.67
N GLU A 161 29.50 3.18 23.47
CA GLU A 161 30.30 1.96 23.29
C GLU A 161 29.50 0.69 23.62
N ALA A 162 28.72 0.70 24.71
CA ALA A 162 27.87 -0.43 25.09
C ALA A 162 26.74 -0.73 24.07
N ALA A 163 26.26 0.29 23.36
CA ALA A 163 25.30 0.16 22.27
C ALA A 163 25.88 -0.58 21.06
N LYS A 164 27.20 -0.52 20.83
CA LYS A 164 27.88 -1.29 19.78
C LYS A 164 28.01 -2.78 20.11
N SER A 165 28.06 -3.13 21.40
CA SER A 165 28.26 -4.51 21.88
C SER A 165 26.98 -5.20 22.37
N GLY A 166 25.80 -4.55 22.26
CA GLY A 166 24.51 -5.13 22.64
C GLY A 166 24.26 -5.29 24.14
N SER A 167 25.00 -4.58 25.00
CA SER A 167 24.89 -4.69 26.48
C SER A 167 24.67 -3.32 27.12
N MET A 168 23.65 -2.60 26.64
CA MET A 168 23.43 -1.19 27.01
C MET A 168 22.75 -0.99 28.38
N LEU A 169 22.06 -2.01 28.91
CA LEU A 169 21.24 -1.89 30.12
C LEU A 169 22.00 -1.33 31.33
N LYS A 170 23.23 -1.82 31.57
CA LYS A 170 24.05 -1.39 32.72
C LYS A 170 24.52 0.05 32.57
N SER A 171 24.94 0.45 31.37
CA SER A 171 25.38 1.82 31.09
C SER A 171 24.21 2.80 31.10
N TYR A 172 23.04 2.39 30.61
CA TYR A 172 21.81 3.16 30.68
C TYR A 172 21.39 3.43 32.13
N GLN A 173 21.38 2.41 33.00
CA GLN A 173 21.07 2.58 34.42
C GLN A 173 22.02 3.56 35.11
N LYS A 174 23.32 3.48 34.80
CA LYS A 174 24.34 4.42 35.31
C LYS A 174 24.06 5.86 34.84
N PHE A 175 23.74 6.05 33.57
CA PHE A 175 23.40 7.36 33.01
C PHE A 175 22.12 7.93 33.61
N ILE A 176 21.05 7.14 33.74
CA ILE A 176 19.79 7.60 34.36
C ILE A 176 20.02 8.01 35.82
N GLY A 177 20.88 7.30 36.56
CA GLY A 177 21.24 7.68 37.93
C GLY A 177 21.91 9.04 38.02
N LEU A 178 22.76 9.39 37.04
CA LEU A 178 23.43 10.70 36.96
C LEU A 178 22.53 11.78 36.34
N ALA A 179 21.64 11.39 35.43
CA ALA A 179 20.72 12.28 34.73
C ALA A 179 19.48 12.66 35.57
N ALA A 180 19.24 11.99 36.69
CA ALA A 180 18.09 12.20 37.57
C ALA A 180 17.96 13.66 38.02
N ASP A 181 19.08 14.31 38.31
CA ASP A 181 19.13 15.72 38.73
C ASP A 181 19.07 16.71 37.56
N HIS A 182 19.09 16.21 36.32
CA HIS A 182 19.20 16.99 35.08
C HIS A 182 18.14 16.62 34.04
N LEU A 183 17.01 16.07 34.48
CA LEU A 183 15.90 15.62 33.63
C LEU A 183 15.29 16.71 32.75
N THR A 184 15.43 17.98 33.12
CA THR A 184 14.98 19.11 32.29
C THR A 184 15.78 19.26 31.00
N VAL A 185 17.08 18.90 31.02
CA VAL A 185 17.97 18.94 29.86
C VAL A 185 17.95 17.59 29.12
N LEU A 186 17.88 16.49 29.87
CA LEU A 186 18.07 15.13 29.34
C LEU A 186 16.74 14.39 29.04
N GLY A 187 15.63 14.87 29.59
CA GLY A 187 14.28 14.31 29.42
C GLY A 187 13.86 14.06 27.97
N PRO A 188 14.08 15.00 27.02
CA PRO A 188 13.73 14.81 25.61
C PRO A 188 14.40 13.61 24.94
N PHE A 189 15.54 13.14 25.46
CA PHE A 189 16.31 12.04 24.88
C PHE A 189 15.97 10.66 25.48
N LEU A 190 15.27 10.61 26.62
CA LEU A 190 15.03 9.36 27.36
C LEU A 190 14.18 8.35 26.57
N GLY A 191 13.15 8.82 25.88
CA GLY A 191 12.30 7.95 25.05
C GLY A 191 13.11 7.26 23.95
N ALA A 192 13.96 8.02 23.27
CA ALA A 192 14.80 7.49 22.21
C ALA A 192 15.94 6.60 22.74
N LEU A 193 16.50 6.89 23.93
CA LEU A 193 17.45 6.01 24.60
C LEU A 193 16.83 4.68 25.05
N SER A 194 15.57 4.70 25.54
CA SER A 194 14.87 3.48 25.94
C SER A 194 14.54 2.57 24.77
N ALA A 195 14.40 3.13 23.56
CA ALA A 195 14.22 2.36 22.33
C ALA A 195 15.51 1.66 21.85
N LEU A 196 16.66 1.95 22.48
CA LEU A 196 17.96 1.31 22.19
C LEU A 196 18.30 0.16 23.15
N LEU A 197 17.47 -0.09 24.16
CA LEU A 197 17.57 -1.24 25.09
C LEU A 197 16.99 -2.51 24.47
#